data_AF-A0A2W8IDZ3-F1
#
_entry.id   AF-A0A2W8IDZ3-F1
#
_cell.length_a   1.000
_cell.length_b   1.000
_cell.length_c   1.000
_cell.angle_alpha   90.00
_cell.angle_beta   90.00
_cell.angle_gamma   90.00
#
_symmetry.space_group_name_H-M   'P 1'
#
loop_
_entity.id
_entity.type
_entity.pdbx_description
1 polymer ?
#
loop_
_entity_poly.entity_id
_entity_poly.type
_entity_poly.pdbx_seq_one_letter_code
_entity_poly.pdbx_strand_id
1 'polypeptide(L)'
;TADSGEYQVLARWDTPKVVKGVSFLLRLTVAADDGSERLVSTARTTETTYRFTQLAPGNYRLTVRAVNAWGQQGDPASVSFRIAAPA
;
A
#
# COMPACT_ATOMS: atom_id res chain seq x y z
N THR A 1 -10.58 20.06 13.64
CA THR A 1 -10.03 19.70 12.32
C THR A 1 -9.27 18.40 12.50
N ALA A 2 -9.53 17.38 11.68
CA ALA A 2 -8.77 16.13 11.75
C ALA A 2 -7.29 16.48 11.54
N ASP A 3 -6.43 16.03 12.45
CA ASP A 3 -5.00 16.20 12.32
C ASP A 3 -4.57 15.64 10.96
N SER A 4 -4.26 16.54 10.04
CA SER A 4 -4.05 16.23 8.65
C SER A 4 -2.73 15.49 8.51
N GLY A 5 -2.79 14.16 8.50
CA GLY A 5 -1.77 13.21 8.08
C GLY A 5 -0.31 13.69 8.08
N GLU A 6 0.38 13.51 9.20
CA GLU A 6 1.83 13.76 9.27
C GLU A 6 2.65 12.50 8.98
N TYR A 7 2.04 11.32 9.02
CA TYR A 7 2.78 10.07 8.92
C TYR A 7 3.07 9.67 7.48
N GLN A 8 4.27 9.12 7.30
CA GLN A 8 4.73 8.55 6.05
C GLN A 8 5.14 7.09 6.27
N VAL A 9 4.91 6.26 5.25
CA VAL A 9 5.31 4.85 5.24
C VAL A 9 6.07 4.58 3.94
N LEU A 10 7.29 4.06 4.08
CA LEU A 10 8.06 3.55 2.95
C LEU A 10 7.78 2.04 2.81
N ALA A 11 7.06 1.67 1.77
CA ALA A 11 6.86 0.28 1.40
C ALA A 11 8.02 -0.19 0.50
N ARG A 12 8.48 -1.42 0.74
CA ARG A 12 9.43 -2.15 -0.10
C ARG A 12 8.92 -3.58 -0.28
N TRP A 13 9.10 -4.13 -1.46
CA TRP A 13 8.83 -5.54 -1.75
C TRP A 13 9.92 -6.12 -2.65
N ASP A 14 10.18 -7.40 -2.52
CA ASP A 14 11.13 -8.09 -3.38
C ASP A 14 10.41 -8.77 -4.55
N THR A 15 11.15 -9.00 -5.63
CA THR A 15 10.66 -9.73 -6.80
C THR A 15 11.53 -10.97 -7.00
N PRO A 16 10.94 -12.17 -7.15
CA PRO A 16 11.73 -13.41 -7.25
C PRO A 16 12.61 -13.49 -8.52
N LYS A 17 12.37 -12.62 -9.51
CA LYS A 17 13.23 -12.38 -10.68
C LYS A 17 12.99 -10.97 -11.20
N VAL A 18 13.95 -10.37 -11.90
CA VAL A 18 13.72 -9.15 -12.69
C VAL A 18 12.69 -9.46 -13.78
N VAL A 19 11.45 -9.04 -13.56
CA VAL A 19 10.37 -9.22 -14.54
C VAL A 19 10.30 -7.98 -15.42
N LYS A 20 10.88 -8.04 -16.62
CA LYS A 20 10.74 -6.97 -17.61
C LYS A 20 9.26 -6.78 -17.96
N GLY A 21 8.82 -5.53 -18.07
CA GLY A 21 7.46 -5.18 -18.49
C GLY A 21 6.39 -5.43 -17.43
N VAL A 22 6.76 -5.66 -16.16
CA VAL A 22 5.83 -5.66 -15.03
C VAL A 22 5.82 -4.30 -14.35
N SER A 23 4.63 -3.94 -13.88
CA SER A 23 4.40 -2.84 -12.95
C SER A 23 3.64 -3.38 -11.75
N PHE A 24 3.62 -2.64 -10.66
CA PHE A 24 2.97 -3.00 -9.42
C PHE A 24 1.79 -2.10 -9.19
N LEU A 25 0.63 -2.71 -8.92
CA LEU A 25 -0.53 -2.03 -8.36
C LEU A 25 -0.48 -2.15 -6.84
N LEU A 26 -0.53 -1.00 -6.17
CA LEU A 26 -0.59 -0.91 -4.73
C LEU A 26 -2.00 -0.46 -4.34
N ARG A 27 -2.54 -1.08 -3.30
CA ARG A 27 -3.79 -0.68 -2.64
C ARG A 27 -3.54 -0.62 -1.14
N LEU A 28 -3.61 0.58 -0.57
CA LEU A 28 -3.54 0.81 0.87
C LEU A 28 -4.96 1.04 1.40
N THR A 29 -5.36 0.25 2.38
CA THR A 29 -6.62 0.42 3.10
C THR A 29 -6.37 0.67 4.59
N VAL A 30 -7.35 1.28 5.24
CA VAL A 30 -7.40 1.44 6.70
C VAL A 30 -8.64 0.73 7.23
N ALA A 31 -8.51 0.03 8.36
CA ALA A 31 -9.65 -0.53 9.07
C ALA A 31 -10.46 0.61 9.70
N ALA A 32 -11.77 0.58 9.47
CA ALA A 32 -12.74 1.44 10.11
C ALA A 32 -13.24 0.82 11.42
N ASP A 33 -13.87 1.64 12.26
CA ASP A 33 -14.40 1.21 13.56
C ASP A 33 -15.48 0.13 13.45
N ASP A 34 -16.18 0.07 12.31
CA ASP A 34 -17.18 -0.94 11.97
C ASP A 34 -16.59 -2.27 11.46
N GLY A 35 -15.26 -2.40 11.46
CA GLY A 35 -14.53 -3.58 10.96
C GLY A 35 -14.38 -3.64 9.45
N SER A 36 -14.90 -2.67 8.69
CA SER A 36 -14.71 -2.59 7.24
C SER A 36 -13.34 -2.01 6.87
N GLU A 37 -12.87 -2.29 5.64
CA GLU A 37 -11.67 -1.65 5.10
C GLU A 37 -12.06 -0.48 4.18
N ARG A 38 -11.54 0.72 4.48
CA ARG A 38 -11.69 1.92 3.63
C ARG A 38 -10.45 2.12 2.77
N LEU A 39 -10.64 2.45 1.50
CA LEU A 39 -9.54 2.78 0.60
C LEU A 39 -8.90 4.09 1.02
N VAL A 40 -7.57 4.09 1.15
CA VAL A 40 -6.77 5.28 1.46
C VAL A 40 -6.02 5.74 0.22
N SER A 41 -5.36 4.82 -0.47
CA SER A 41 -4.56 5.15 -1.65
C SER A 41 -4.44 3.97 -2.62
N THR A 42 -4.39 4.29 -3.90
CA THR A 42 -3.91 3.39 -4.94
C THR A 42 -2.74 4.02 -5.67
N ALA A 43 -1.82 3.19 -6.13
CA ALA A 43 -0.70 3.64 -6.94
C ALA A 43 -0.32 2.57 -7.97
N ARG A 44 0.27 3.01 -9.08
CA ARG A 44 0.95 2.15 -10.04
C ARG A 44 2.40 2.60 -10.16
N THR A 45 3.34 1.67 -10.03
CA THR A 45 4.77 1.97 -10.16
C THR A 45 5.50 0.82 -10.86
N THR A 46 6.64 1.09 -11.47
CA THR A 46 7.57 0.05 -11.96
C THR A 46 8.71 -0.21 -10.97
N GLU A 47 8.83 0.63 -9.95
CA GLU A 47 9.80 0.48 -8.87
C GLU A 47 9.34 -0.60 -7.88
N THR A 48 10.26 -1.04 -7.02
CA THR A 48 10.00 -1.99 -5.92
C THR A 48 9.87 -1.31 -4.57
N THR A 49 9.70 0.01 -4.59
CA THR A 49 9.48 0.86 -3.42
C THR A 49 8.40 1.88 -3.72
N TYR A 50 7.67 2.29 -2.68
CA TYR A 50 6.72 3.39 -2.78
C TYR A 50 6.55 4.07 -1.43
N ARG A 51 6.46 5.41 -1.43
CA ARG A 51 6.23 6.18 -0.21
C ARG A 51 4.79 6.68 -0.18
N PHE A 52 4.05 6.23 0.84
CA PHE A 52 2.77 6.82 1.20
C PHE A 52 3.00 7.97 2.16
N THR A 53 2.24 9.04 2.00
CA THR A 53 2.28 10.24 2.83
C THR A 53 0.86 10.60 3.27
N GLN A 54 0.73 11.56 4.18
CA GLN A 54 -0.57 12.05 4.64
C GLN A 54 -1.44 10.96 5.27
N LEU A 55 -0.80 10.04 6.00
CA LEU A 55 -1.49 8.97 6.71
C LEU A 55 -1.86 9.42 8.13
N ALA A 56 -3.06 9.10 8.57
CA ALA A 56 -3.50 9.28 9.95
C ALA A 56 -3.14 8.05 10.82
N PRO A 57 -3.16 8.15 12.16
CA PRO A 57 -3.15 6.97 13.01
C PRO A 57 -4.26 5.98 12.63
N GLY A 58 -3.95 4.68 12.64
CA GLY A 58 -4.88 3.64 12.21
C GLY A 58 -4.23 2.29 11.95
N ASN A 59 -5.06 1.27 11.73
CA ASN A 59 -4.63 -0.05 11.31
C ASN A 59 -4.76 -0.16 9.81
N TYR A 60 -3.66 -0.42 9.12
CA TYR A 60 -3.59 -0.41 7.67
C TYR A 60 -3.29 -1.79 7.11
N ARG A 61 -3.74 -2.03 5.87
CA ARG A 61 -3.37 -3.19 5.05
C ARG A 61 -2.87 -2.70 3.69
N LEU A 62 -1.64 -3.03 3.36
CA LEU A 62 -1.07 -2.82 2.03
C LEU A 62 -1.20 -4.11 1.23
N THR A 63 -1.77 -4.01 0.03
CA THR A 63 -1.77 -5.09 -0.97
C THR A 63 -0.95 -4.65 -2.19
N VAL A 64 -0.05 -5.52 -2.66
CA VAL A 64 0.76 -5.30 -3.87
C VAL A 64 0.49 -6.41 -4.87
N ARG A 65 0.18 -6.06 -6.13
CA ARG A 65 0.00 -7.01 -7.23
C ARG A 65 0.93 -6.67 -8.39
N ALA A 66 1.63 -7.66 -8.91
CA ALA A 66 2.32 -7.53 -10.19
C ALA A 66 1.30 -7.52 -11.34
N VAL A 67 1.51 -6.65 -12.32
CA VAL A 67 0.70 -6.51 -13.53
C VAL A 67 1.61 -6.48 -14.74
N ASN A 68 1.39 -7.39 -15.68
CA ASN A 68 2.15 -7.44 -16.93
C ASN A 68 1.59 -6.47 -17.99
N ALA A 69 2.25 -6.42 -19.15
CA ALA A 69 1.87 -5.54 -20.26
C ALA A 69 0.46 -5.80 -20.83
N TRP A 70 -0.10 -7.01 -20.63
CA TRP A 70 -1.46 -7.37 -21.05
C TRP A 70 -2.51 -7.11 -19.98
N GLY A 71 -2.14 -6.50 -18.85
CA GLY A 71 -3.05 -6.20 -17.74
C GLY A 71 -3.38 -7.39 -16.85
N GLN A 72 -2.75 -8.56 -17.07
CA GLN A 72 -2.94 -9.71 -16.18
C GLN A 72 -2.29 -9.43 -14.83
N GLN A 73 -3.02 -9.73 -13.75
CA GLN A 73 -2.57 -9.52 -12.39
C GLN A 73 -2.12 -10.85 -11.77
N GLY A 74 -0.96 -10.84 -11.12
CA GLY A 74 -0.50 -11.95 -10.29
C GLY A 74 -1.21 -12.01 -8.94
N ASP A 75 -0.84 -13.02 -8.16
CA ASP A 75 -1.28 -13.15 -6.78
C ASP A 75 -0.83 -11.96 -5.94
N PRO A 76 -1.68 -11.50 -4.99
CA PRO A 76 -1.34 -10.39 -4.14
C PRO A 76 -0.34 -10.81 -3.05
N ALA A 77 0.65 -9.96 -2.80
CA ALA A 77 1.34 -9.91 -1.51
C ALA A 77 0.62 -8.92 -0.59
N SER A 78 0.58 -9.18 0.72
CA SER A 78 -0.05 -8.25 1.67
C SER A 78 0.69 -8.19 2.99
N VAL A 79 0.67 -7.01 3.61
CA VAL A 79 1.15 -6.78 4.97
C VAL A 79 0.19 -5.85 5.70
N SER A 80 0.04 -6.07 7.00
CA SER A 80 -0.71 -5.18 7.88
C SER A 80 0.23 -4.47 8.85
N PHE A 81 -0.05 -3.21 9.17
CA PHE A 81 0.73 -2.41 10.11
C PHE A 81 -0.15 -1.41 10.84
N ARG A 82 0.33 -0.88 11.97
CA ARG A 82 -0.36 0.13 12.76
C ARG A 82 0.46 1.41 12.84
N ILE A 83 -0.19 2.54 12.63
CA ILE A 83 0.33 3.87 13.00
C ILE A 83 -0.38 4.27 14.28
N ALA A 84 0.37 4.48 15.36
CA ALA A 84 -0.15 4.97 16.62
C ALA A 84 0.14 6.47 16.75
N ALA A 85 -0.73 7.21 17.44
CA ALA A 85 -0.41 8.57 17.86
C ALA A 85 0.77 8.55 18.85
N PRO A 86 1.60 9.61 18.92
CA PRO A 86 2.66 9.72 19.90
C PRO A 86 2.03 9.88 21.29
N ALA A 87 2.74 9.45 22.32
CA ALA A 87 2.35 9.65 23.71
C ALA A 87 2.72 11.06 24.20
#